data_AF-A0A2E3UX53-F1
#
_entry.id   AF-A0A2E3UX53-F1
#
_cell.length_a   1.000
_cell.length_b   1.000
_cell.length_c   1.000
_cell.angle_alpha   90.00
_cell.angle_beta   90.00
_cell.angle_gamma   90.00
#
_symmetry.space_group_name_H-M   'P 1'
#
loop_
_entity.id
_entity.type
_entity.pdbx_description
1 polymer ?
#
loop_
_entity_poly.entity_id
_entity_poly.type
_entity_poly.pdbx_seq_one_letter_code
_entity_poly.pdbx_strand_id
1 'polypeptide(L)'
;MVQVKKRKKKSSVIELSDALFYFADLLDGQKEEEAAEDLRKGAESLVNSPADDAEIFKIANNILEAFSGEHELEAYMFERNQDDEKFIWGEADELYLASTKVFHLARRVKSAGTK
;
A
#
# COMPACT_ATOMS: atom_id res chain seq x y z
N MET A 1 23.98 12.92 -17.67
CA MET A 1 23.67 11.60 -17.09
C MET A 1 23.03 11.80 -15.74
N VAL A 2 21.73 11.53 -15.60
CA VAL A 2 21.06 11.53 -14.29
C VAL A 2 21.42 10.23 -13.60
N GLN A 3 22.25 10.28 -12.55
CA GLN A 3 22.49 9.11 -11.70
C GLN A 3 21.22 8.81 -10.90
N VAL A 4 20.46 7.83 -11.34
CA VAL A 4 19.34 7.30 -10.56
C VAL A 4 19.93 6.53 -9.37
N LYS A 5 19.99 7.18 -8.20
CA LYS A 5 20.42 6.53 -6.96
C LYS A 5 19.38 5.46 -6.60
N LYS A 6 19.82 4.19 -6.52
CA LYS A 6 18.98 3.10 -5.98
C LYS A 6 18.58 3.46 -4.55
N ARG A 7 17.27 3.55 -4.28
CA ARG A 7 16.74 3.79 -2.93
C ARG A 7 17.10 2.61 -2.02
N LYS A 8 17.35 2.88 -0.74
CA LYS A 8 17.66 1.83 0.25
C LYS A 8 16.41 1.01 0.54
N LYS A 9 16.53 -0.32 0.59
CA LYS A 9 15.41 -1.26 0.88
C LYS A 9 14.66 -0.90 2.17
N LYS A 10 15.40 -0.59 3.25
CA LYS A 10 14.83 -0.14 4.52
C LYS A 10 13.95 1.11 4.39
N SER A 11 14.28 2.02 3.48
CA SER A 11 13.46 3.20 3.19
C SER A 11 12.12 2.81 2.57
N SER A 12 12.12 1.86 1.63
CA SER A 12 10.90 1.39 0.97
C SER A 12 9.97 0.62 1.92
N VAL A 13 10.52 -0.10 2.91
CA VAL A 13 9.74 -0.81 3.93
C VAL A 13 9.05 0.17 4.87
N ILE A 14 9.75 1.21 5.31
CA ILE A 14 9.17 2.30 6.11
C ILE A 14 8.09 3.03 5.29
N GLU A 15 8.39 3.41 4.04
CA GLU A 15 7.42 4.04 3.15
C GLU A 15 6.15 3.18 2.97
N LEU A 16 6.29 1.86 2.88
CA LEU A 16 5.16 0.92 2.78
C LEU A 16 4.36 0.86 4.08
N SER A 17 5.02 0.76 5.22
CA SER A 17 4.34 0.75 6.53
C SER A 17 3.52 2.02 6.76
N ASP A 18 4.12 3.19 6.52
CA ASP A 18 3.42 4.48 6.65
C ASP A 18 2.22 4.57 5.70
N ALA A 19 2.34 4.04 4.48
CA ALA A 19 1.25 4.01 3.50
C ALA A 19 0.11 3.07 3.92
N LEU A 20 0.42 1.93 4.54
CA LEU A 20 -0.59 1.00 5.06
C LEU A 20 -1.37 1.60 6.22
N PHE A 21 -0.69 2.24 7.18
CA PHE A 21 -1.38 2.93 8.29
C PHE A 21 -2.33 4.00 7.79
N TYR A 22 -1.86 4.84 6.87
CA TYR A 22 -2.70 5.88 6.29
C TYR A 22 -3.90 5.31 5.53
N PHE A 23 -3.70 4.25 4.73
CA PHE A 23 -4.82 3.63 4.01
C PHE A 23 -5.81 2.97 4.97
N ALA A 24 -5.35 2.33 6.04
CA ALA A 24 -6.21 1.77 7.08
C ALA A 24 -7.07 2.85 7.77
N ASP A 25 -6.52 4.04 8.04
CA ASP A 25 -7.29 5.15 8.61
C ASP A 25 -8.39 5.65 7.66
N LEU A 26 -8.15 5.61 6.34
CA LEU A 26 -9.18 5.94 5.34
C LEU A 26 -10.28 4.87 5.30
N LEU A 27 -9.93 3.59 5.40
CA LEU A 27 -10.88 2.47 5.44
C LEU A 27 -11.76 2.50 6.70
N ASP A 28 -11.22 2.87 7.86
CA ASP A 28 -12.02 3.13 9.06
C ASP A 28 -13.08 4.21 8.79
N GLY A 29 -12.73 5.25 8.03
CA GLY A 29 -13.66 6.28 7.58
C GLY A 29 -14.80 5.73 6.72
N GLN A 30 -14.53 4.66 5.95
CA GLN A 30 -15.51 3.93 5.15
C GLN A 30 -16.23 2.81 5.94
N LYS A 31 -15.91 2.64 7.23
CA LYS A 31 -16.42 1.57 8.12
C LYS A 31 -15.96 0.17 7.70
N GLU A 32 -14.84 0.06 6.99
CA GLU A 32 -14.17 -1.20 6.67
C GLU A 32 -13.17 -1.58 7.77
N GLU A 33 -13.65 -1.69 9.01
CA GLU A 33 -12.81 -1.85 10.21
C GLU A 33 -11.96 -3.13 10.18
N GLU A 34 -12.49 -4.23 9.63
CA GLU A 34 -11.76 -5.51 9.53
C GLU A 34 -10.57 -5.40 8.57
N ALA A 35 -10.78 -4.83 7.38
CA ALA A 35 -9.72 -4.58 6.41
C ALA A 35 -8.68 -3.59 6.95
N ALA A 36 -9.13 -2.54 7.64
CA ALA A 36 -8.24 -1.58 8.30
C ALA A 36 -7.38 -2.23 9.38
N GLU A 37 -7.95 -3.08 10.24
CA GLU A 37 -7.21 -3.79 11.28
C GLU A 37 -6.14 -4.71 10.69
N ASP A 38 -6.46 -5.46 9.64
CA ASP A 38 -5.52 -6.35 8.98
C ASP A 38 -4.36 -5.60 8.30
N LEU A 39 -4.65 -4.46 7.67
CA LEU A 39 -3.61 -3.59 7.11
C LEU A 39 -2.70 -2.99 8.20
N ARG A 40 -3.25 -2.60 9.35
CA ARG A 40 -2.46 -2.13 10.51
C ARG A 40 -1.55 -3.22 11.05
N LYS A 41 -2.06 -4.44 11.24
CA LYS A 41 -1.25 -5.59 11.65
C LYS A 41 -0.11 -5.85 10.65
N GLY A 42 -0.39 -5.76 9.36
CA GLY A 42 0.63 -5.84 8.30
C GLY A 42 1.69 -4.73 8.41
N ALA A 43 1.26 -3.49 8.66
CA ALA A 43 2.14 -2.34 8.84
C ALA A 43 3.03 -2.48 10.07
N GLU A 44 2.48 -2.88 11.21
CA GLU A 44 3.21 -3.14 12.45
C GLU A 44 4.22 -4.27 12.27
N SER A 45 3.81 -5.33 11.56
CA SER A 45 4.70 -6.45 11.23
C SER A 45 5.89 -5.98 10.39
N LEU A 46 5.71 -5.05 9.45
CA LEU A 46 6.83 -4.49 8.67
C LEU A 46 7.78 -3.63 9.50
N VAL A 47 7.30 -2.93 10.53
CA VAL A 47 8.14 -2.12 11.43
C VAL A 47 8.92 -2.99 12.40
N ASN A 48 8.25 -4.02 12.94
CA ASN A 48 8.78 -4.89 13.99
C ASN A 48 9.53 -6.10 13.44
N SER A 49 9.37 -6.43 12.16
CA SER A 49 10.08 -7.55 11.56
C SER A 49 11.59 -7.29 11.69
N PRO A 50 12.36 -8.26 12.23
CA PRO A 50 13.81 -8.21 12.12
C PRO A 50 14.16 -8.05 10.64
N ALA A 51 15.37 -7.60 10.31
CA ALA A 51 15.80 -7.42 8.92
C ALA A 51 15.92 -8.75 8.11
N ASP A 52 15.11 -9.76 8.41
CA ASP A 52 14.91 -10.96 7.64
C ASP A 52 14.05 -10.64 6.41
N ASP A 53 14.71 -10.71 5.27
CA ASP A 53 14.16 -10.43 3.97
C ASP A 53 12.99 -11.36 3.59
N ALA A 54 12.91 -12.56 4.18
CA ALA A 54 11.86 -13.53 3.90
C ALA A 54 10.49 -13.11 4.48
N GLU A 55 10.47 -12.58 5.70
CA GLU A 55 9.23 -12.15 6.35
C GLU A 55 8.68 -10.87 5.70
N ILE A 56 9.55 -9.89 5.43
CA ILE A 56 9.20 -8.69 4.67
C ILE A 56 8.64 -9.05 3.29
N PHE A 57 9.23 -10.05 2.61
CA PHE A 57 8.74 -10.51 1.31
C PHE A 57 7.37 -11.18 1.41
N LYS A 58 7.15 -12.01 2.44
CA LYS A 58 5.85 -12.64 2.70
C LYS A 58 4.76 -11.59 2.94
N ILE A 59 5.02 -10.61 3.81
CA ILE A 59 4.07 -9.53 4.10
C ILE A 59 3.75 -8.73 2.83
N ALA A 60 4.78 -8.38 2.04
CA ALA A 60 4.58 -7.67 0.78
C ALA A 60 3.75 -8.48 -0.23
N ASN A 61 3.86 -9.82 -0.25
CA ASN A 61 2.99 -10.67 -1.10
C ASN A 61 1.55 -10.67 -0.62
N ASN A 62 1.31 -10.87 0.68
CA ASN A 62 -0.04 -10.87 1.24
C ASN A 62 -0.76 -9.55 0.94
N ILE A 63 -0.05 -8.42 1.06
CA ILE A 63 -0.59 -7.11 0.67
C ILE A 63 -0.97 -7.12 -0.80
N LEU A 64 -0.07 -7.54 -1.71
CA LEU A 64 -0.38 -7.56 -3.15
C LEU A 64 -1.56 -8.46 -3.49
N GLU A 65 -1.70 -9.60 -2.81
CA GLU A 65 -2.84 -10.49 -2.96
C GLU A 65 -4.13 -9.78 -2.58
N ALA A 66 -4.17 -9.04 -1.47
CA ALA A 66 -5.34 -8.26 -1.06
C ALA A 66 -5.75 -7.16 -2.06
N PHE A 67 -4.83 -6.70 -2.92
CA PHE A 67 -5.09 -5.73 -4.00
C PHE A 67 -5.22 -6.39 -5.39
N SER A 68 -5.48 -7.68 -5.48
CA SER A 68 -5.57 -8.39 -6.77
C SER A 68 -6.67 -9.45 -6.80
N GLY A 69 -7.27 -9.68 -7.96
CA GLY A 69 -8.20 -10.78 -8.18
C GLY A 69 -9.65 -10.40 -7.88
N GLU A 70 -10.23 -11.01 -6.84
CA GLU A 70 -11.61 -10.76 -6.41
C GLU A 70 -11.64 -10.11 -5.01
N HIS A 71 -10.54 -9.49 -4.57
CA HIS A 71 -10.42 -8.90 -3.24
C HIS A 71 -10.94 -7.45 -3.20
N GLU A 72 -11.57 -7.10 -2.07
CA GLU A 72 -12.30 -5.84 -1.88
C GLU A 72 -11.44 -4.59 -2.12
N LEU A 73 -10.14 -4.65 -1.79
CA LEU A 73 -9.25 -3.49 -1.94
C LEU A 73 -8.88 -3.17 -3.40
N GLU A 74 -9.14 -4.09 -4.34
CA GLU A 74 -8.95 -3.82 -5.77
C GLU A 74 -9.91 -2.75 -6.27
N ALA A 75 -11.12 -2.66 -5.71
CA ALA A 75 -12.12 -1.65 -6.09
C ALA A 75 -11.56 -0.23 -5.96
N TYR A 76 -10.84 0.03 -4.86
CA TYR A 76 -10.19 1.31 -4.61
C TYR A 76 -9.08 1.66 -5.60
N MET A 77 -8.58 0.72 -6.39
CA MET A 77 -7.59 1.02 -7.45
C MET A 77 -8.22 1.44 -8.78
N PHE A 78 -9.54 1.35 -8.93
CA PHE A 78 -10.25 1.64 -10.19
C PHE A 78 -11.35 2.69 -10.06
N GLU A 79 -11.76 3.05 -8.85
CA GLU A 79 -12.67 4.17 -8.59
C GLU A 79 -11.98 5.51 -8.84
N ARG A 80 -11.93 5.94 -10.11
CA ARG A 80 -11.66 7.33 -10.45
C ARG A 80 -12.80 7.85 -11.31
N ASN A 81 -13.66 8.69 -10.73
CA ASN A 81 -14.67 9.43 -11.49
C ASN A 81 -13.96 10.49 -12.35
N GLN A 82 -13.80 10.21 -13.65
CA GLN A 82 -13.09 11.09 -14.59
C GLN A 82 -13.98 12.19 -15.22
N ASP A 83 -15.28 12.26 -14.88
CA ASP A 83 -16.25 12.98 -15.71
C ASP A 83 -16.65 14.40 -15.25
N ASP A 84 -16.02 14.98 -14.22
CA ASP A 84 -16.41 16.34 -13.77
C ASP A 84 -15.44 17.44 -14.22
N GLU A 85 -15.94 18.35 -15.08
CA GLU A 85 -15.27 19.59 -15.55
C GLU A 85 -14.89 20.58 -14.42
N LYS A 86 -15.23 20.27 -13.18
CA LYS A 86 -14.79 20.96 -11.96
C LYS A 86 -14.34 19.93 -10.93
N PHE A 87 -13.20 19.32 -11.18
CA PHE A 87 -12.60 18.37 -10.26
C PHE A 87 -12.41 19.00 -8.86
N ILE A 88 -13.18 18.50 -7.90
CA ILE A 88 -13.01 18.77 -6.47
C ILE A 88 -12.46 17.47 -5.89
N TRP A 89 -11.26 17.54 -5.29
CA TRP A 89 -10.65 16.38 -4.65
C TRP A 89 -11.56 15.87 -3.54
N GLY A 90 -11.99 14.61 -3.64
CA GLY A 90 -12.87 13.95 -2.68
C GLY A 90 -12.22 12.76 -1.98
N GLU A 91 -12.97 12.16 -1.06
CA GLU A 91 -12.53 10.97 -0.30
C GLU A 91 -12.20 9.78 -1.21
N ALA A 92 -12.95 9.58 -2.30
CA ALA A 92 -12.69 8.53 -3.29
C ALA A 92 -11.35 8.72 -4.01
N ASP A 93 -10.95 9.97 -4.31
CA ASP A 93 -9.63 10.25 -4.90
C ASP A 93 -8.49 9.95 -3.91
N GLU A 94 -8.73 10.20 -2.62
CA GLU A 94 -7.79 9.93 -1.55
C GLU A 94 -7.61 8.42 -1.32
N LEU A 95 -8.71 7.66 -1.28
CA LEU A 95 -8.70 6.19 -1.26
C LEU A 95 -7.98 5.62 -2.48
N TYR A 96 -8.25 6.16 -3.67
CA TYR A 96 -7.56 5.75 -4.90
C TYR A 96 -6.05 6.02 -4.87
N LEU A 97 -5.64 7.21 -4.42
CA LEU A 97 -4.22 7.54 -4.33
C LEU A 97 -3.51 6.67 -3.28
N ALA A 98 -4.16 6.44 -2.14
CA ALA A 98 -3.62 5.63 -1.05
C ALA A 98 -3.47 4.16 -1.46
N SER A 99 -4.53 3.57 -2.04
CA SER A 99 -4.55 2.17 -2.51
C SER A 99 -3.45 1.91 -3.56
N THR A 100 -3.36 2.77 -4.58
CA THR A 100 -2.35 2.65 -5.65
C THR A 100 -0.93 2.83 -5.11
N LYS A 101 -0.72 3.74 -4.15
CA LYS A 101 0.57 3.93 -3.49
C LYS A 101 0.99 2.68 -2.71
N VAL A 102 0.09 2.09 -1.92
CA VAL A 102 0.35 0.85 -1.17
C VAL A 102 0.75 -0.27 -2.13
N PHE A 103 -0.04 -0.50 -3.18
CA PHE A 103 0.22 -1.52 -4.18
C PHE A 103 1.62 -1.36 -4.83
N HIS A 104 1.95 -0.15 -5.28
CA HIS A 104 3.24 0.10 -5.92
C HIS A 104 4.44 -0.04 -4.96
N LEU A 105 4.28 0.34 -3.70
CA LEU A 105 5.31 0.16 -2.67
C LEU A 105 5.50 -1.32 -2.34
N ALA A 106 4.43 -2.10 -2.20
CA ALA A 106 4.50 -3.54 -1.97
C ALA A 106 5.20 -4.27 -3.12
N ARG A 107 4.89 -3.94 -4.40
CA ARG A 107 5.62 -4.47 -5.57
C ARG A 107 7.11 -4.14 -5.53
N ARG A 108 7.45 -2.94 -5.08
CA ARG A 108 8.84 -2.49 -4.98
C ARG A 108 9.60 -3.23 -3.89
N VAL A 109 9.00 -3.41 -2.71
CA VAL A 109 9.60 -4.16 -1.61
C VAL A 109 9.83 -5.63 -2.02
N LYS A 110 8.83 -6.25 -2.66
CA LYS A 110 8.93 -7.62 -3.23
C LYS A 110 10.11 -7.76 -4.20
N SER A 111 10.23 -6.84 -5.16
CA SER A 111 11.30 -6.87 -6.17
C SER A 111 12.69 -6.51 -5.64
N ALA A 112 12.78 -5.86 -4.47
CA ALA A 112 14.04 -5.56 -3.81
C ALA A 112 14.62 -6.76 -3.03
N GLY A 113 13.82 -7.79 -2.73
CA GLY A 113 14.26 -9.02 -2.06
C GLY A 113 14.77 -10.13 -2.98
N THR A 114 14.71 -9.93 -4.31
CA THR A 114 15.02 -10.96 -5.32
C THR A 114 16.42 -10.83 -5.93
N LYS A 115 17.41 -10.32 -5.17
CA LYS A 115 18.79 -10.10 -5.65
C LYS A 115 19.84 -10.80 -4.82
#